data_AF-A0A1Y4SY78-F1
#
_entry.id   AF-A0A1Y4SY78-F1
#
_cell.length_a   1.000
_cell.length_b   1.000
_cell.length_c   1.000
_cell.angle_alpha   90.00
_cell.angle_beta   90.00
_cell.angle_gamma   90.00
#
_symmetry.space_group_name_H-M   'P 1'
#
loop_
_entity.id
_entity.type
_entity.pdbx_description
1 polymer ?
#
loop_
_entity_poly.entity_id
_entity_poly.type
_entity_poly.pdbx_seq_one_letter_code
_entity_poly.pdbx_strand_id
1 'polypeptide(L)' 'MKRARRRAKKKKLKAQQERLNDLPDWQDDRFFFIAGYTSGGAPYGVTWEEMGLNPWEKLE' A
#
# COMPACT_ATOMS: atom_id res chain seq x y z
N MET A 1 -10.64 13.10 27.59
CA MET A 1 -9.61 12.14 27.09
C MET A 1 -10.11 11.17 25.99
N LYS A 2 -11.10 10.28 26.24
CA LYS A 2 -11.51 9.23 25.25
C LYS A 2 -12.01 9.75 23.89
N ARG A 3 -12.76 10.85 23.84
CA ARG A 3 -13.26 11.46 22.59
C ARG A 3 -12.13 11.99 21.69
N ALA A 4 -11.11 12.62 22.27
CA ALA A 4 -9.96 13.14 21.52
C ALA A 4 -9.17 11.99 20.87
N ARG A 5 -8.93 10.90 21.61
CA ARG A 5 -8.27 9.67 21.10
C ARG A 5 -9.05 9.04 19.94
N ARG A 6 -10.39 8.97 20.06
CA ARG A 6 -11.26 8.44 18.99
C ARG A 6 -11.23 9.31 17.73
N ARG A 7 -11.22 10.64 17.88
CA ARG A 7 -11.05 11.60 16.77
C ARG A 7 -9.68 11.46 16.09
N ALA A 8 -8.62 11.34 16.87
CA ALA A 8 -7.26 11.13 16.34
C ALA A 8 -7.13 9.81 15.55
N LYS A 9 -7.71 8.71 16.06
CA LYS A 9 -7.75 7.42 15.35
C LYS A 9 -8.52 7.52 14.03
N LYS A 10 -9.68 8.18 14.04
CA LYS A 10 -10.50 8.39 12.84
C LYS A 10 -9.77 9.26 11.80
N LYS A 11 -9.04 10.29 12.24
CA LYS A 11 -8.22 11.14 11.36
C LYS A 11 -7.05 10.37 10.73
N LYS A 12 -6.36 9.53 11.50
CA LYS A 12 -5.30 8.64 10.97
C LYS A 12 -5.86 7.66 9.93
N LEU A 13 -6.99 7.03 10.22
CA LEU A 13 -7.62 6.09 9.28
C LEU A 13 -8.05 6.79 7.97
N LYS A 14 -8.63 8.00 8.08
CA LYS A 14 -9.02 8.80 6.90
C LYS A 14 -7.80 9.20 6.05
N ALA A 15 -6.71 9.65 6.69
CA ALA A 15 -5.48 10.01 6.00
C ALA A 15 -4.74 8.80 5.40
N GLN A 16 -4.95 7.59 5.94
CA GLN A 16 -4.46 6.36 5.33
C GLN A 16 -5.31 5.99 4.12
N GLN A 17 -6.63 6.10 4.22
CA GLN A 17 -7.54 5.84 3.11
C GLN A 17 -7.36 6.83 1.96
N GLU A 18 -7.20 8.12 2.25
CA GLU A 18 -6.89 9.15 1.24
C GLU A 18 -5.56 8.85 0.56
N ARG A 19 -4.53 8.45 1.31
CA ARG A 19 -3.26 8.01 0.72
C ARG A 19 -3.39 6.79 -0.18
N LEU A 20 -4.26 5.83 0.17
CA LEU A 20 -4.53 4.65 -0.66
C LEU A 20 -5.34 5.02 -1.92
N ASN A 21 -6.26 5.97 -1.81
CA ASN A 21 -7.07 6.45 -2.94
C ASN A 21 -6.28 7.36 -3.90
N ASP A 22 -5.22 8.01 -3.41
CA ASP A 22 -4.28 8.79 -4.23
C ASP A 22 -3.23 7.90 -4.91
N LEU A 23 -3.21 6.59 -4.60
CA LEU A 23 -2.39 5.64 -5.35
C LEU A 23 -3.04 5.48 -6.73
N PRO A 24 -2.24 5.51 -7.80
CA PRO A 24 -2.77 5.28 -9.13
C PRO A 24 -3.47 3.92 -9.23
N ASP A 25 -4.55 3.81 -10.01
CA ASP A 25 -5.31 2.57 -10.25
C ASP A 25 -4.44 1.39 -10.74
N TRP A 26 -3.21 1.66 -11.20
CA TRP A 26 -2.22 0.67 -11.60
C TRP A 26 -1.31 0.18 -10.47
N GLN A 27 -1.45 0.68 -9.24
CA GLN A 27 -0.93 0.00 -8.06
C GLN A 27 -1.72 -1.28 -7.85
N ASP A 28 -1.45 -2.22 -8.75
CA ASP A 28 -1.78 -3.61 -8.62
C ASP A 28 -1.17 -4.09 -7.31
N ASP A 29 -2.02 -4.55 -6.39
CA ASP A 29 -1.67 -5.31 -5.18
C ASP A 29 -0.85 -6.59 -5.51
N ARG A 30 -0.47 -6.81 -6.77
CA ARG A 30 0.37 -7.90 -7.26
C ARG A 30 1.84 -7.74 -6.88
N PHE A 31 2.36 -6.52 -6.85
CA PHE A 31 3.78 -6.29 -6.56
C PHE A 31 4.02 -5.92 -5.10
N PHE A 32 4.94 -6.64 -4.46
CA PHE A 32 5.48 -6.30 -3.16
C PHE A 32 6.40 -5.06 -3.24
N PHE A 33 7.20 -4.97 -4.30
CA PHE A 33 8.10 -3.84 -4.54
C PHE A 33 8.32 -3.61 -6.03
N ILE A 34 8.14 -2.38 -6.52
CA ILE A 34 8.44 -1.99 -7.90
C ILE A 34 9.78 -1.24 -7.92
N ALA A 35 10.77 -1.81 -8.59
CA ALA A 35 12.10 -1.21 -8.74
C ALA A 35 12.15 -0.14 -9.85
N GLY A 36 11.17 -0.17 -10.75
CA GLY A 36 10.94 0.89 -11.73
C GLY A 36 10.00 0.46 -12.85
N TYR A 37 9.97 1.27 -13.92
CA TYR A 37 9.16 1.04 -15.10
C TYR A 37 10.04 0.94 -16.34
N THR A 38 9.70 0.02 -17.22
CA THR A 38 10.30 -0.06 -18.56
C THR A 38 9.89 1.14 -19.40
N SER A 39 10.56 1.39 -20.53
CA SER A 39 10.20 2.50 -21.45
C SER A 39 8.76 2.39 -21.99
N GLY A 40 8.20 1.17 -22.02
CA GLY A 40 6.80 0.90 -22.38
C GLY A 40 5.81 1.01 -21.22
N GLY A 41 6.25 1.44 -20.03
CA GLY A 41 5.39 1.63 -18.87
C GLY A 41 5.02 0.34 -18.12
N ALA A 42 5.60 -0.82 -18.49
CA ALA A 42 5.41 -2.05 -17.72
C ALA A 42 6.27 -2.00 -16.44
N PRO A 43 5.70 -2.28 -15.25
CA PRO A 43 6.45 -2.33 -14.00
C PRO A 43 7.40 -3.53 -13.96
N TYR A 44 8.61 -3.32 -13.45
CA TYR A 44 9.51 -4.40 -13.06
C TYR A 44 9.74 -4.35 -11.55
N GLY A 45 9.54 -5.48 -10.88
CA GLY A 45 9.47 -5.54 -9.43
C GLY A 45 9.38 -6.97 -8.92
N VAL A 46 9.31 -7.11 -7.60
CA VAL A 46 9.10 -8.36 -6.88
C VAL A 46 7.64 -8.47 -6.52
N THR A 47 7.02 -9.60 -6.83
CA THR A 47 5.63 -9.91 -6.45
C THR A 47 5.52 -10.48 -5.03
N TRP A 48 4.32 -10.45 -4.47
CA TRP A 48 4.06 -11.09 -3.17
C TRP A 48 4.32 -12.62 -3.22
N GLU A 49 3.95 -13.26 -4.33
CA GLU A 49 4.20 -14.68 -4.57
C GLU A 49 5.69 -15.02 -4.57
N GLU A 50 6.53 -14.21 -5.24
CA GLU A 50 7.98 -14.40 -5.27
C GLU A 50 8.64 -14.19 -3.91
N MET A 51 8.11 -13.27 -3.10
CA MET A 51 8.58 -13.08 -1.72
C MET A 51 8.12 -14.21 -0.78
N GLY A 52 7.19 -15.06 -1.23
CA GLY A 52 6.59 -16.12 -0.41
C GLY A 52 5.72 -15.57 0.73
N LEU A 53 5.27 -14.32 0.61
CA LEU A 53 4.48 -13.63 1.61
C LEU A 53 3.08 -13.43 1.08
N ASN A 54 2.09 -13.64 1.94
CA ASN A 54 0.75 -13.19 1.59
C ASN A 54 0.70 -11.65 1.65
N PRO A 55 -0.10 -10.97 0.80
CA PRO A 55 -0.22 -9.50 0.79
C PRO A 55 -0.56 -8.85 2.15
N TRP A 56 -1.05 -9.66 3.09
CA TRP A 56 -1.49 -9.28 4.42
C TRP A 56 -0.51 -9.67 5.54
N GLU A 57 0.57 -10.40 5.22
CA GLU A 57 1.60 -10.72 6.19
C GLU A 57 2.43 -9.47 6.48
N LYS A 58 2.31 -8.96 7.70
CA LYS A 58 3.15 -7.85 8.16
C LYS A 58 4.57 -8.35 8.32
N LEU A 59 5.48 -7.74 7.58
CA LEU A 59 6.90 -7.75 7.88
C LEU A 59 7.09 -7.06 9.24
N GLU A 60 7.44 -7.82 10.28
CA GLU A 60 7.94 -7.28 11.55
C GLU A 60 9.41 -6.85 11.45
#